data_AF-A0A8T3Y9R1-F1
#
_entry.id   AF-A0A8T3Y9R1-F1
#
_cell.length_a   1.000
_cell.length_b   1.000
_cell.length_c   1.000
_cell.angle_alpha   90.00
_cell.angle_beta   90.00
_cell.angle_gamma   90.00
#
_symmetry.space_group_name_H-M   'P 1'
#
loop_
_entity.id
_entity.type
_entity.pdbx_description
1 polymer ?
#
loop_
_entity_poly.entity_id
_entity_poly.type
_entity_poly.pdbx_seq_one_letter_code
_entity_poly.pdbx_strand_id
1 'polypeptide(L)'
;MKDDTIPLFSNNTKAVLGVMSVVLVLASLVVSQQPPRSLLGQIPLARDVRPMPTQISDSFVLRHIDIGDPIGRDQPTLSEAHFKSLRSADLQTNEGKTRVQQFLILSKPGDFQGSTLFFGRDNDGRIGHFLKFESNEPMFEYVMAFSAGLRSALQDTILADFIEVYLPFFGRPFVVVDAQYNQNTKVLRLKMLGPVGSLQLEDTLGDQKYNRGVMLNGNRLDAEVRMQGQFANNRLSLSEIRYRPKAQGHDSGDIFVPPRNGLKTRLKHPGSLLSNSFDIVYGGLRSEAGLAFAGDTLAFTGKGRDYDLTFVNNLGQAYKIPLVTTDPQFKYGDDDQDLVFKEGNNQADFNIDRGDIFLLTSRQDIVGTTTVLKYRTVTYDQGRIVFDDLAGGDRTVNFDATTGQGTLVSAGTAYAIVVSPTAPHPIVVDQNGDGGIDGDEARIVLKSGQILDIGDSNVIGGNQINLRLTTPARFFDEPTGDESINFVITKNADGPTIEFPDPGALTVKRSDRIDRGLSRFGVSMTRDGKRTPAQVVFSFPTSAGRVAFSDGTVLVTLEREKYLKKKPA
;
A
#
# COMPACT_ATOMS: atom_id res chain seq x y z
N MET A 1 67.87 23.21 -8.26
CA MET A 1 69.01 24.11 -8.04
C MET A 1 68.57 25.52 -8.38
N LYS A 2 68.62 26.40 -7.37
CA LYS A 2 68.72 27.86 -7.41
C LYS A 2 67.52 28.65 -7.98
N ASP A 3 67.10 29.74 -7.36
CA ASP A 3 67.45 30.34 -6.07
C ASP A 3 66.35 31.35 -5.74
N ASP A 4 66.01 31.40 -4.45
CA ASP A 4 65.34 32.50 -3.78
C ASP A 4 66.15 33.80 -3.88
N THR A 5 65.52 34.96 -3.78
CA THR A 5 65.64 35.90 -2.64
C THR A 5 65.32 37.36 -2.99
N ILE A 6 64.58 37.97 -2.06
CA ILE A 6 64.20 39.39 -1.87
C ILE A 6 65.44 40.16 -1.34
N PRO A 7 65.59 41.51 -1.48
CA PRO A 7 65.11 42.45 -0.42
C PRO A 7 64.83 43.93 -0.82
N LEU A 8 63.84 44.54 -0.11
CA LEU A 8 63.80 45.84 0.61
C LEU A 8 64.22 47.21 0.03
N PHE A 9 63.63 48.24 0.70
CA PHE A 9 63.83 49.71 0.77
C PHE A 9 62.89 50.57 -0.10
N SER A 10 62.40 51.75 0.29
CA SER A 10 62.06 52.48 1.54
C SER A 10 61.66 53.92 1.13
N ASN A 11 60.96 54.66 2.02
CA ASN A 11 60.87 56.14 2.12
C ASN A 11 59.83 56.82 1.17
N ASN A 12 59.08 57.89 1.52
CA ASN A 12 59.21 58.86 2.61
C ASN A 12 57.95 59.78 2.75
N THR A 13 57.62 60.11 4.01
CA THR A 13 57.19 61.42 4.62
C THR A 13 55.98 62.28 4.18
N LYS A 14 55.10 62.53 5.19
CA LYS A 14 54.61 63.82 5.82
C LYS A 14 53.94 64.89 4.93
N ALA A 15 53.00 65.74 5.34
CA ALA A 15 52.14 66.01 6.51
C ALA A 15 51.19 67.19 6.11
N VAL A 16 50.14 67.50 6.89
CA VAL A 16 49.68 68.86 7.33
C VAL A 16 48.16 68.91 7.66
N LEU A 17 47.90 69.55 8.79
CA LEU A 17 46.65 69.91 9.49
C LEU A 17 45.76 70.92 8.73
N GLY A 18 44.45 70.94 9.02
CA GLY A 18 43.58 72.09 8.68
C GLY A 18 42.06 71.96 8.95
N VAL A 19 41.65 72.00 10.23
CA VAL A 19 40.63 72.88 10.85
C VAL A 19 39.23 73.13 10.18
N MET A 20 38.18 72.91 11.02
CA MET A 20 36.83 73.53 11.11
C MET A 20 35.75 73.23 10.05
N SER A 21 34.62 72.64 10.49
CA SER A 21 33.41 73.41 10.85
C SER A 21 32.24 72.51 11.29
N VAL A 22 31.57 72.96 12.35
CA VAL A 22 30.35 72.41 12.95
C VAL A 22 29.14 72.71 12.05
N VAL A 23 28.31 71.70 11.75
CA VAL A 23 26.87 71.91 11.50
C VAL A 23 26.09 70.81 12.22
N LEU A 24 25.27 71.28 13.15
CA LEU A 24 24.27 70.58 13.94
C LEU A 24 23.04 70.32 13.05
N VAL A 25 22.61 69.06 12.89
CA VAL A 25 21.24 68.75 12.44
C VAL A 25 20.66 67.69 13.39
N LEU A 26 19.87 68.19 14.33
CA LEU A 26 18.91 67.41 15.11
C LEU A 26 17.78 66.97 14.18
N ALA A 27 17.73 65.68 13.84
CA ALA A 27 16.54 65.03 13.31
C ALA A 27 16.20 63.85 14.22
N SER A 28 15.20 64.08 15.06
CA SER A 28 14.50 63.13 15.91
C SER A 28 13.91 62.00 15.07
N LEU A 29 14.56 60.83 15.06
CA LEU A 29 13.98 59.62 14.53
C LEU A 29 13.24 58.90 15.67
N VAL A 30 11.93 59.09 15.70
CA VAL A 30 10.99 58.31 16.52
C VAL A 30 11.09 56.85 16.04
N VAL A 31 11.82 56.03 16.78
CA VAL A 31 11.80 54.58 16.62
C VAL A 31 10.44 54.10 17.12
N SER A 32 9.51 53.95 16.17
CA SER A 32 8.25 53.24 16.37
C SER A 32 8.59 51.79 16.77
N GLN A 33 8.48 51.50 18.07
CA GLN A 33 8.43 50.15 18.59
C GLN A 33 7.11 49.49 18.14
N GLN A 34 7.09 48.94 16.93
CA GLN A 34 6.13 47.88 16.63
C GLN A 34 6.63 46.60 17.31
N PRO A 35 5.79 45.91 18.11
CA PRO A 35 6.17 44.62 18.67
C PRO A 35 6.50 43.65 17.52
N PRO A 36 7.45 42.73 17.71
CA PRO A 36 7.79 41.76 16.68
C PRO A 36 6.53 41.00 16.28
N ARG A 37 6.14 41.12 15.00
CA ARG A 37 5.12 40.26 14.40
C ARG A 37 5.53 38.81 14.67
N SER A 38 4.69 38.08 15.39
CA SER A 38 4.87 36.67 15.64
C SER A 38 5.05 35.93 14.32
N LEU A 39 6.23 35.36 14.09
CA LEU A 39 6.54 34.38 13.06
C LEU A 39 5.83 33.05 13.37
N LEU A 40 4.50 33.07 13.54
CA LEU A 40 3.68 31.89 13.28
C LEU A 40 3.65 31.77 11.75
N GLY A 41 4.67 31.11 11.22
CA GLY A 41 4.69 30.66 9.83
C GLY A 41 3.37 29.97 9.53
N GLN A 42 2.77 30.35 8.40
CA GLN A 42 1.53 29.79 7.88
C GLN A 42 1.63 28.26 7.90
N ILE A 43 0.98 27.62 8.87
CA ILE A 43 0.62 26.22 8.76
C ILE A 43 -0.40 26.19 7.61
N PRO A 44 -0.19 25.39 6.54
CA PRO A 44 -1.17 25.26 5.49
C PRO A 44 -2.44 24.69 6.12
N LEU A 45 -3.46 25.55 6.27
CA LEU A 45 -4.82 25.13 6.60
C LEU A 45 -5.32 24.35 5.39
N ALA A 46 -5.20 23.03 5.44
CA ALA A 46 -5.73 22.11 4.45
C ALA A 46 -7.24 22.38 4.31
N ARG A 47 -7.63 22.94 3.16
CA ARG A 47 -9.01 23.28 2.83
C ARG A 47 -9.62 22.11 2.06
N ASP A 48 -9.85 21.01 2.75
CA ASP A 48 -10.71 19.91 2.28
C ASP A 48 -11.41 19.31 3.50
N VAL A 49 -12.59 19.85 3.84
CA VAL A 49 -13.38 19.40 5.00
C VAL A 49 -14.08 18.10 4.61
N ARG A 50 -13.35 16.98 4.71
CA ARG A 50 -13.94 15.64 4.70
C ARG A 50 -14.72 15.45 6.00
N PRO A 51 -15.88 14.76 5.98
CA PRO A 51 -16.64 14.47 7.20
C PRO A 51 -15.73 13.74 8.21
N MET A 52 -15.62 14.30 9.43
CA MET A 52 -14.80 13.69 10.47
C MET A 52 -15.34 12.30 10.83
N PRO A 53 -14.48 11.29 11.00
CA PRO A 53 -14.91 9.97 11.44
C PRO A 53 -15.63 10.05 12.79
N THR A 54 -16.77 9.37 12.89
CA THR A 54 -17.69 9.41 14.04
C THR A 54 -17.15 8.73 15.31
N GLN A 55 -15.97 8.10 15.27
CA GLN A 55 -15.27 7.59 16.45
C GLN A 55 -13.75 7.79 16.32
N ILE A 56 -13.17 8.58 17.24
CA ILE A 56 -11.72 8.76 17.35
C ILE A 56 -11.15 7.55 18.09
N SER A 57 -10.32 6.75 17.42
CA SER A 57 -9.64 5.56 17.97
C SER A 57 -8.18 5.82 18.35
N ASP A 58 -7.56 4.86 19.04
CA ASP A 58 -6.10 4.79 19.28
C ASP A 58 -5.34 4.20 18.08
N SER A 59 -6.01 4.09 16.94
CA SER A 59 -5.49 3.59 15.67
C SER A 59 -6.01 4.46 14.54
N PHE A 60 -5.18 4.70 13.52
CA PHE A 60 -5.55 5.41 12.31
C PHE A 60 -5.04 4.64 11.09
N VAL A 61 -5.90 4.50 10.09
CA VAL A 61 -5.60 3.74 8.88
C VAL A 61 -5.34 4.73 7.75
N LEU A 62 -4.10 4.77 7.29
CA LEU A 62 -3.72 5.39 6.03
C LEU A 62 -4.02 4.39 4.90
N ARG A 63 -4.73 4.85 3.87
CA ARG A 63 -5.14 4.06 2.71
C ARG A 63 -4.65 4.76 1.45
N HIS A 64 -4.66 4.05 0.33
CA HIS A 64 -4.34 4.59 -1.00
C HIS A 64 -2.90 5.11 -1.12
N ILE A 65 -1.94 4.47 -0.44
CA ILE A 65 -0.52 4.87 -0.44
C ILE A 65 0.22 4.24 -1.60
N ASP A 66 0.64 5.04 -2.58
CA ASP A 66 1.22 4.50 -3.80
C ASP A 66 2.63 3.89 -3.66
N ILE A 67 3.04 2.93 -4.52
CA ILE A 67 4.40 2.39 -4.51
C ILE A 67 5.29 3.52 -5.01
N GLY A 68 6.36 3.79 -4.28
CA GLY A 68 7.21 4.96 -4.44
C GLY A 68 6.80 6.12 -3.52
N ASP A 69 5.56 6.15 -3.04
CA ASP A 69 5.03 7.31 -2.34
C ASP A 69 5.23 7.24 -0.82
N PRO A 70 5.44 8.42 -0.20
CA PRO A 70 5.52 8.51 1.24
C PRO A 70 4.14 8.29 1.86
N ILE A 71 4.08 7.63 3.02
CA ILE A 71 2.81 7.38 3.74
C ILE A 71 2.11 8.69 4.16
N GLY A 72 2.87 9.77 4.26
CA GLY A 72 2.36 11.11 4.58
C GLY A 72 1.96 11.94 3.36
N ARG A 73 1.93 11.39 2.14
CA ARG A 73 1.55 12.15 0.92
C ARG A 73 0.18 12.80 1.09
N ASP A 74 -0.84 12.00 1.41
CA ASP A 74 -2.23 12.45 1.49
C ASP A 74 -2.59 12.96 2.90
N GLN A 75 -1.89 12.46 3.92
CA GLN A 75 -2.07 12.85 5.32
C GLN A 75 -0.72 13.07 6.01
N PRO A 76 -0.04 14.22 5.76
CA PRO A 76 1.31 14.48 6.27
C PRO A 76 1.33 14.72 7.78
N THR A 77 0.20 15.06 8.40
CA THR A 77 0.11 15.38 9.83
C THR A 77 -1.13 14.75 10.45
N LEU A 78 -0.94 14.12 11.60
CA LEU A 78 -1.98 13.58 12.46
C LEU A 78 -2.06 14.42 13.74
N SER A 79 -3.26 14.52 14.30
CA SER A 79 -3.59 15.37 15.46
C SER A 79 -4.67 14.68 16.31
N GLU A 80 -5.19 15.36 17.33
CA GLU A 80 -6.29 14.87 18.15
C GLU A 80 -7.56 14.46 17.38
N ALA A 81 -7.77 15.00 16.17
CA ALA A 81 -8.88 14.63 15.30
C ALA A 81 -8.73 13.22 14.71
N HIS A 82 -7.50 12.70 14.65
CA HIS A 82 -7.16 11.40 14.05
C HIS A 82 -6.82 10.35 15.11
N PHE A 83 -6.15 10.76 16.18
CA PHE A 83 -5.67 9.90 17.26
C PHE A 83 -6.14 10.42 18.60
N LYS A 84 -6.86 9.58 19.35
CA LYS A 84 -7.30 9.91 20.72
C LYS A 84 -6.12 10.26 21.63
N SER A 85 -5.00 9.57 21.43
CA SER A 85 -3.79 9.77 22.20
C SER A 85 -3.02 11.07 21.87
N LEU A 86 -3.35 11.77 20.78
CA LEU A 86 -2.82 13.11 20.49
C LEU A 86 -3.69 14.23 21.07
N ARG A 87 -4.66 13.89 21.95
CA ARG A 87 -5.58 14.86 22.57
C ARG A 87 -4.81 15.95 23.29
N SER A 88 -5.23 17.19 23.07
CA SER A 88 -4.69 18.35 23.78
C SER A 88 -4.92 18.22 25.29
N ALA A 89 -4.00 18.72 26.09
CA ALA A 89 -4.14 18.76 27.54
C ALA A 89 -3.84 20.16 28.08
N ASP A 90 -4.46 20.52 29.20
CA ASP A 90 -4.09 21.73 29.93
C ASP A 90 -3.03 21.37 30.96
N LEU A 91 -1.94 22.12 30.96
CA LEU A 91 -0.83 22.01 31.90
C LEU A 91 -0.82 23.23 32.81
N GLN A 92 -0.53 22.99 34.09
CA GLN A 92 -0.39 24.02 35.10
C GLN A 92 1.03 23.97 35.67
N THR A 93 1.68 25.12 35.75
CA THR A 93 2.88 25.34 36.57
C THR A 93 2.58 26.48 37.56
N ASN A 94 3.49 26.79 38.48
CA ASN A 94 3.29 27.97 39.35
C ASN A 94 3.34 29.29 38.57
N GLU A 95 3.88 29.28 37.35
CA GLU A 95 4.04 30.44 36.48
C GLU A 95 2.90 30.61 35.46
N GLY A 96 1.91 29.70 35.48
CA GLY A 96 0.66 29.86 34.73
C GLY A 96 0.09 28.57 34.16
N LYS A 97 -0.96 28.75 33.33
CA LYS A 97 -1.60 27.69 32.56
C LYS A 97 -1.17 27.76 31.10
N THR A 98 -0.99 26.60 30.49
CA THR A 98 -0.79 26.50 29.04
C THR A 98 -1.51 25.28 28.51
N ARG A 99 -2.01 25.36 27.28
CA ARG A 99 -2.55 24.20 26.58
C ARG A 99 -1.44 23.59 25.73
N VAL A 100 -1.23 22.29 25.86
CA VAL A 100 -0.33 21.52 24.99
C VAL A 100 -1.15 20.89 23.86
N GLN A 101 -0.71 21.13 22.63
CA GLN A 101 -1.24 20.51 21.42
C GLN A 101 -0.20 19.52 20.88
N GLN A 102 -0.64 18.32 20.52
CA GLN A 102 0.23 17.25 20.04
C GLN A 102 -0.01 16.98 18.55
N PHE A 103 1.07 16.78 17.80
CA PHE A 103 1.01 16.41 16.39
C PHE A 103 2.00 15.28 16.08
N LEU A 104 1.64 14.45 15.11
CA LEU A 104 2.54 13.46 14.52
C LEU A 104 2.65 13.74 13.03
N ILE A 105 3.82 14.21 12.60
CA ILE A 105 4.12 14.57 11.21
C ILE A 105 4.80 13.36 10.56
N LEU A 106 4.13 12.77 9.58
CA LEU A 106 4.58 11.56 8.88
C LEU A 106 5.54 11.86 7.73
N SER A 107 5.43 13.04 7.14
CA SER A 107 6.35 13.54 6.11
C SER A 107 6.37 15.06 6.13
N LYS A 108 7.48 15.65 5.67
CA LYS A 108 7.65 17.09 5.51
C LYS A 108 8.49 17.34 4.26
N PRO A 109 7.86 17.66 3.11
CA PRO A 109 8.55 17.87 1.83
C PRO A 109 9.73 18.84 1.96
N GLY A 110 10.90 18.44 1.44
CA GLY A 110 12.16 19.20 1.54
C GLY A 110 12.92 19.04 2.87
N ASP A 111 12.37 18.32 3.85
CA ASP A 111 13.01 18.07 5.16
C ASP A 111 13.18 16.56 5.41
N PHE A 112 12.09 15.79 5.39
CA PHE A 112 12.14 14.32 5.44
C PHE A 112 10.90 13.70 4.80
N GLN A 113 11.02 12.51 4.23
CA GLN A 113 9.92 11.82 3.54
C GLN A 113 9.14 10.84 4.44
N GLY A 114 9.74 10.41 5.56
CA GLY A 114 9.20 9.35 6.41
C GLY A 114 9.40 7.99 5.74
N SER A 115 8.42 7.10 5.85
CA SER A 115 8.44 5.85 5.07
C SER A 115 7.79 5.99 3.71
N THR A 116 8.33 5.25 2.75
CA THR A 116 7.75 5.06 1.42
C THR A 116 7.25 3.63 1.26
N LEU A 117 6.17 3.44 0.50
CA LEU A 117 5.81 2.09 0.08
C LEU A 117 6.78 1.67 -1.04
N PHE A 118 7.45 0.54 -0.87
CA PHE A 118 8.54 0.11 -1.75
C PHE A 118 8.30 -1.30 -2.27
N PHE A 119 8.46 -1.52 -3.58
CA PHE A 119 8.52 -2.85 -4.16
C PHE A 119 9.94 -3.11 -4.66
N GLY A 120 10.57 -4.17 -4.16
CA GLY A 120 11.95 -4.47 -4.50
C GLY A 120 12.52 -5.57 -3.63
N ARG A 121 13.83 -5.51 -3.40
CA ARG A 121 14.58 -6.49 -2.59
C ARG A 121 14.90 -5.89 -1.22
N ASP A 122 14.63 -6.61 -0.13
CA ASP A 122 15.07 -6.21 1.22
C ASP A 122 16.52 -6.64 1.52
N ASN A 123 17.00 -6.33 2.73
CA ASN A 123 18.36 -6.66 3.17
C ASN A 123 18.63 -8.18 3.19
N ASP A 124 17.59 -9.02 3.31
CA ASP A 124 17.70 -10.49 3.30
C ASP A 124 17.64 -11.07 1.88
N GLY A 125 17.57 -10.23 0.85
CA GLY A 125 17.44 -10.66 -0.53
C GLY A 125 16.03 -11.07 -0.95
N ARG A 126 15.03 -10.91 -0.08
CA ARG A 126 13.63 -11.25 -0.37
C ARG A 126 13.03 -10.18 -1.26
N ILE A 127 12.35 -10.60 -2.32
CA ILE A 127 11.57 -9.69 -3.16
C ILE A 127 10.11 -9.67 -2.75
N GLY A 128 9.58 -8.47 -2.60
CA GLY A 128 8.19 -8.21 -2.28
C GLY A 128 7.92 -6.72 -2.17
N HIS A 129 6.77 -6.38 -1.59
CA HIS A 129 6.44 -5.02 -1.18
C HIS A 129 6.70 -4.86 0.31
N PHE A 130 7.20 -3.69 0.68
CA PHE A 130 7.61 -3.33 2.02
C PHE A 130 7.21 -1.90 2.29
N LEU A 131 6.96 -1.57 3.55
CA LEU A 131 7.08 -0.20 3.99
C LEU A 131 8.56 0.06 4.31
N LYS A 132 9.22 0.90 3.49
CA LYS A 132 10.65 1.19 3.57
C LYS A 132 10.87 2.47 4.38
N PHE A 133 11.82 2.44 5.31
CA PHE A 133 12.37 3.63 5.95
C PHE A 133 13.86 3.70 5.63
N GLU A 134 14.32 4.83 5.11
CA GLU A 134 15.72 5.02 4.73
C GLU A 134 16.63 5.18 5.96
N SER A 135 17.75 4.48 5.96
CA SER A 135 18.69 4.49 7.09
C SER A 135 19.15 5.90 7.44
N ASN A 136 19.16 6.22 8.72
CA ASN A 136 19.50 7.54 9.28
C ASN A 136 18.50 8.67 8.97
N GLU A 137 17.41 8.40 8.24
CA GLU A 137 16.36 9.39 8.01
C GLU A 137 15.32 9.39 9.15
N PRO A 138 14.71 10.55 9.48
CA PRO A 138 13.59 10.61 10.40
C PRO A 138 12.40 9.76 9.92
N MET A 139 11.89 8.89 10.79
CA MET A 139 10.72 8.07 10.47
C MET A 139 9.41 8.86 10.53
N PHE A 140 9.36 9.81 11.46
CA PHE A 140 8.29 10.77 11.69
C PHE A 140 8.83 11.88 12.59
N GLU A 141 8.03 12.93 12.81
CA GLU A 141 8.29 13.95 13.81
C GLU A 141 7.10 14.07 14.76
N TYR A 142 7.38 13.95 16.06
CA TYR A 142 6.40 14.22 17.11
C TYR A 142 6.59 15.65 17.62
N VAL A 143 5.50 16.42 17.71
CA VAL A 143 5.52 17.83 18.12
C VAL A 143 4.60 18.05 19.30
N MET A 144 5.11 18.70 20.34
CA MET A 144 4.32 19.31 21.41
C MET A 144 4.46 20.83 21.32
N ALA A 145 3.36 21.52 21.10
CA ALA A 145 3.29 22.98 21.05
C ALA A 145 2.53 23.52 22.26
N PHE A 146 3.09 24.49 22.97
CA PHE A 146 2.50 25.09 24.17
C PHE A 146 1.93 26.47 23.83
N SER A 147 0.60 26.62 23.83
CA SER A 147 -0.07 27.83 23.31
C SER A 147 0.36 29.13 23.99
N ALA A 148 0.63 29.09 25.31
CA ALA A 148 1.10 30.25 26.09
C ALA A 148 2.58 30.15 26.51
N GLY A 149 3.27 29.09 26.04
CA GLY A 149 4.54 28.61 26.58
C GLY A 149 4.38 27.88 27.92
N LEU A 150 5.13 26.80 28.12
CA LEU A 150 5.33 26.19 29.44
C LEU A 150 6.36 27.03 30.19
N ARG A 151 5.98 27.62 31.33
CA ARG A 151 6.80 28.62 32.04
C ARG A 151 7.35 28.11 33.35
N SER A 152 8.60 28.48 33.64
CA SER A 152 9.26 28.27 34.93
C SER A 152 10.19 29.42 35.26
N ALA A 153 10.20 29.84 36.51
CA ALA A 153 11.27 30.65 37.07
C ALA A 153 12.57 29.82 37.09
N LEU A 154 13.70 30.49 36.89
CA LEU A 154 15.01 29.88 37.01
C LEU A 154 15.60 30.18 38.39
N GLN A 155 15.97 29.13 39.12
CA GLN A 155 16.68 29.21 40.41
C GLN A 155 18.03 28.54 40.23
N ASP A 156 19.09 29.35 40.19
CA ASP A 156 20.44 28.95 39.76
C ASP A 156 20.46 28.38 38.33
N THR A 157 20.39 27.05 38.21
CA THR A 157 20.30 26.32 36.93
C THR A 157 19.03 25.48 36.83
N ILE A 158 18.18 25.48 37.86
CA ILE A 158 17.01 24.60 37.98
C ILE A 158 15.74 25.35 37.60
N LEU A 159 14.89 24.69 36.81
CA LEU A 159 13.55 25.15 36.43
C LEU A 159 12.52 24.46 37.33
N ALA A 160 12.40 24.95 38.57
CA ALA A 160 11.61 24.29 39.63
C ALA A 160 10.15 24.06 39.24
N ASP A 161 9.53 24.97 38.47
CA ASP A 161 8.12 24.87 38.09
C ASP A 161 7.87 23.87 36.96
N PHE A 162 8.92 23.35 36.31
CA PHE A 162 8.80 22.24 35.38
C PHE A 162 8.80 20.89 36.08
N ILE A 163 9.39 20.77 37.27
CA ILE A 163 9.45 19.51 38.02
C ILE A 163 8.01 19.13 38.45
N GLU A 164 7.70 17.84 38.44
CA GLU A 164 6.38 17.26 38.70
C GLU A 164 5.30 17.59 37.65
N VAL A 165 5.63 18.31 36.58
CA VAL A 165 4.73 18.51 35.45
C VAL A 165 4.61 17.22 34.65
N TYR A 166 3.37 16.82 34.34
CA TYR A 166 3.06 15.66 33.50
C TYR A 166 2.93 16.07 32.03
N LEU A 167 3.93 15.73 31.22
CA LEU A 167 3.90 15.94 29.77
C LEU A 167 3.26 14.74 29.06
N PRO A 168 2.24 14.93 28.22
CA PRO A 168 1.65 13.83 27.47
C PRO A 168 2.50 13.51 26.22
N PHE A 169 3.21 12.39 26.23
CA PHE A 169 3.85 11.84 25.03
C PHE A 169 3.00 10.67 24.51
N PHE A 170 2.45 10.81 23.29
CA PHE A 170 1.58 9.78 22.69
C PHE A 170 0.45 9.34 23.62
N GLY A 171 -0.18 10.29 24.32
CA GLY A 171 -1.29 10.03 25.24
C GLY A 171 -0.89 9.38 26.56
N ARG A 172 0.42 9.23 26.82
CA ARG A 172 0.94 8.68 28.06
C ARG A 172 1.66 9.78 28.87
N PRO A 173 1.45 9.84 30.19
CA PRO A 173 2.09 10.86 31.02
C PRO A 173 3.57 10.54 31.26
N PHE A 174 4.41 11.55 31.10
CA PHE A 174 5.80 11.58 31.53
C PHE A 174 5.94 12.67 32.59
N VAL A 175 6.33 12.31 33.81
CA VAL A 175 6.57 13.29 34.87
C VAL A 175 7.99 13.82 34.74
N VAL A 176 8.16 15.14 34.69
CA VAL A 176 9.48 15.78 34.72
C VAL A 176 10.05 15.65 36.13
N VAL A 177 11.23 15.05 36.25
CA VAL A 177 11.91 14.82 37.53
C VAL A 177 13.16 15.66 37.71
N ASP A 178 13.71 16.19 36.61
CA ASP A 178 14.81 17.16 36.63
C ASP A 178 14.70 18.05 35.38
N ALA A 179 14.89 19.35 35.58
CA ALA A 179 14.78 20.36 34.54
C ALA A 179 15.84 21.43 34.78
N GLN A 180 16.81 21.52 33.87
CA GLN A 180 17.96 22.40 34.01
C GLN A 180 18.14 23.29 32.78
N TYR A 181 18.49 24.55 33.01
CA TYR A 181 18.80 25.50 31.95
C TYR A 181 20.10 26.25 32.27
N ASN A 182 21.07 26.16 31.36
CA ASN A 182 22.32 26.90 31.44
C ASN A 182 22.21 28.17 30.58
N GLN A 183 22.15 29.33 31.21
CA GLN A 183 21.99 30.62 30.50
C GLN A 183 23.15 30.93 29.54
N ASN A 184 24.37 30.49 29.86
CA ASN A 184 25.57 30.78 29.06
C ASN A 184 25.59 29.98 27.77
N THR A 185 25.30 28.68 27.86
CA THR A 185 25.28 27.78 26.69
C THR A 185 23.91 27.71 26.02
N LYS A 186 22.88 28.25 26.67
CA LYS A 186 21.46 28.14 26.30
C LYS A 186 20.97 26.69 26.22
N VAL A 187 21.67 25.75 26.86
CA VAL A 187 21.29 24.33 26.88
C VAL A 187 20.16 24.12 27.88
N LEU A 188 19.05 23.57 27.39
CA LEU A 188 17.95 23.05 28.20
C LEU A 188 18.05 21.53 28.27
N ARG A 189 17.96 20.99 29.49
CA ARG A 189 17.88 19.55 29.76
C ARG A 189 16.60 19.25 30.52
N LEU A 190 15.82 18.29 30.02
CA LEU A 190 14.64 17.76 30.67
C LEU A 190 14.82 16.26 30.89
N LYS A 191 14.71 15.80 32.14
CA LYS A 191 14.68 14.38 32.49
C LYS A 191 13.30 14.04 33.01
N MET A 192 12.72 12.98 32.49
CA MET A 192 11.35 12.56 32.76
C MET A 192 11.28 11.08 33.06
N LEU A 193 10.31 10.67 33.88
CA LEU A 193 9.95 9.28 34.10
C LEU A 193 8.59 8.99 33.47
N GLY A 194 8.50 7.90 32.70
CA GLY A 194 7.27 7.48 32.05
C GLY A 194 7.21 5.96 31.82
N PRO A 195 6.23 5.47 31.02
CA PRO A 195 6.00 4.03 30.85
C PRO A 195 7.15 3.23 30.22
N VAL A 196 8.10 3.91 29.57
CA VAL A 196 9.29 3.29 28.94
C VAL A 196 10.56 3.48 29.76
N GLY A 197 10.44 4.07 30.96
CA GLY A 197 11.56 4.36 31.87
C GLY A 197 11.95 5.84 31.90
N SER A 198 13.25 6.12 32.09
CA SER A 198 13.80 7.47 32.18
C SER A 198 14.13 8.02 30.80
N LEU A 199 13.39 9.03 30.34
CA LEU A 199 13.66 9.77 29.10
C LEU A 199 14.37 11.09 29.44
N GLN A 200 15.50 11.37 28.78
CA GLN A 200 16.18 12.65 28.85
C GLN A 200 16.24 13.30 27.48
N LEU A 201 15.92 14.59 27.42
CA LEU A 201 16.00 15.45 26.25
C LEU A 201 16.97 16.60 26.56
N GLU A 202 17.90 16.87 25.65
CA GLU A 202 18.86 17.96 25.75
C GLU A 202 18.96 18.69 24.42
N ASP A 203 18.84 20.02 24.43
CA ASP A 203 18.95 20.85 23.24
C ASP A 203 19.43 22.28 23.56
N THR A 204 19.96 22.98 22.55
CA THR A 204 20.40 24.38 22.65
C THR A 204 19.30 25.31 22.15
N LEU A 205 18.70 26.08 23.06
CA LEU A 205 17.59 26.94 22.70
C LEU A 205 18.01 28.07 21.74
N GLY A 206 17.24 28.21 20.67
CA GLY A 206 17.32 29.32 19.72
C GLY A 206 18.19 29.08 18.48
N ASP A 207 18.86 27.93 18.35
CA ASP A 207 19.71 27.62 17.20
C ASP A 207 18.94 27.06 15.98
N GLN A 208 17.65 26.74 16.15
CA GLN A 208 16.74 26.13 15.17
C GLN A 208 17.15 24.75 14.66
N LYS A 209 18.18 24.12 15.25
CA LYS A 209 18.76 22.85 14.81
C LYS A 209 18.21 21.69 15.63
N TYR A 210 18.35 20.50 15.09
CA TYR A 210 18.09 19.25 15.81
C TYR A 210 19.37 18.79 16.49
N ASN A 211 19.28 18.43 17.77
CA ASN A 211 20.38 17.91 18.56
C ASN A 211 20.16 16.41 18.86
N ARG A 212 21.25 15.64 18.90
CA ARG A 212 21.26 14.22 19.27
C ARG A 212 21.30 14.02 20.80
N GLY A 213 20.59 14.86 21.54
CA GLY A 213 20.54 14.90 23.00
C GLY A 213 19.46 14.03 23.63
N VAL A 214 19.07 12.93 22.96
CA VAL A 214 18.01 12.02 23.45
C VAL A 214 18.64 10.81 24.12
N MET A 215 18.26 10.56 25.37
CA MET A 215 18.67 9.36 26.11
C MET A 215 17.46 8.63 26.71
N LEU A 216 17.48 7.31 26.69
CA LEU A 216 16.49 6.45 27.34
C LEU A 216 17.20 5.46 28.26
N ASN A 217 16.85 5.49 29.54
CA ASN A 217 17.47 4.67 30.60
C ASN A 217 19.01 4.81 30.62
N GLY A 218 19.51 6.04 30.40
CA GLY A 218 20.94 6.34 30.36
C GLY A 218 21.64 6.01 29.03
N ASN A 219 20.96 5.34 28.09
CA ASN A 219 21.51 5.01 26.78
C ASN A 219 21.10 6.04 25.73
N ARG A 220 22.03 6.45 24.87
CA ARG A 220 21.72 7.34 23.75
C ARG A 220 20.80 6.63 22.76
N LEU A 221 19.77 7.31 22.30
CA LEU A 221 18.88 6.81 21.24
C LEU A 221 19.29 7.35 19.88
N ASP A 222 18.94 6.60 18.82
CA ASP A 222 18.99 7.05 17.44
C ASP A 222 17.82 8.00 17.16
N ALA A 223 17.86 9.16 17.81
CA ALA A 223 16.82 10.17 17.72
C ALA A 223 17.42 11.56 17.92
N GLU A 224 16.70 12.55 17.40
CA GLU A 224 17.03 13.94 17.54
C GLU A 224 15.89 14.71 18.22
N VAL A 225 16.24 15.76 18.93
CA VAL A 225 15.29 16.65 19.61
C VAL A 225 15.60 18.09 19.23
N ARG A 226 14.55 18.90 19.11
CA ARG A 226 14.63 20.35 19.02
C ARG A 226 13.66 20.97 20.01
N MET A 227 14.11 21.91 20.81
CA MET A 227 13.32 22.65 21.78
C MET A 227 13.38 24.14 21.44
N GLN A 228 12.22 24.79 21.44
CA GLN A 228 12.12 26.23 21.23
C GLN A 228 11.56 26.88 22.47
N GLY A 229 12.18 27.96 22.90
CA GLY A 229 11.73 28.76 24.02
C GLY A 229 12.46 30.09 24.09
N GLN A 230 12.00 30.95 24.99
CA GLN A 230 12.58 32.25 25.25
C GLN A 230 12.89 32.37 26.73
N PHE A 231 14.06 32.91 27.06
CA PHE A 231 14.44 33.24 28.42
C PHE A 231 14.44 34.75 28.58
N ALA A 232 13.62 35.26 29.51
CA ALA A 232 13.53 36.68 29.82
C ALA A 232 13.08 36.89 31.27
N ASN A 233 13.58 37.93 31.93
CA ASN A 233 13.19 38.27 33.31
C ASN A 233 13.31 37.09 34.29
N ASN A 234 14.40 36.33 34.20
CA ASN A 234 14.66 35.13 34.99
C ASN A 234 13.60 34.02 34.85
N ARG A 235 12.89 33.99 33.72
CA ARG A 235 11.88 32.98 33.40
C ARG A 235 12.15 32.37 32.04
N LEU A 236 12.07 31.05 31.97
CA LEU A 236 12.05 30.32 30.71
C LEU A 236 10.59 30.08 30.30
N SER A 237 10.27 30.37 29.04
CA SER A 237 9.01 30.03 28.40
C SER A 237 9.29 29.09 27.23
N LEU A 238 9.06 27.79 27.43
CA LEU A 238 9.22 26.75 26.42
C LEU A 238 7.98 26.70 25.53
N SER A 239 8.12 27.02 24.25
CA SER A 239 7.01 27.05 23.29
C SER A 239 6.83 25.74 22.53
N GLU A 240 7.89 24.95 22.35
CA GLU A 240 7.82 23.74 21.52
C GLU A 240 8.86 22.68 21.93
N ILE A 241 8.48 21.41 21.84
CA ILE A 241 9.39 20.26 21.79
C ILE A 241 9.09 19.47 20.52
N ARG A 242 10.11 19.23 19.68
CA ARG A 242 10.05 18.33 18.52
C ARG A 242 10.98 17.16 18.70
N TYR A 243 10.51 15.97 18.36
CA TYR A 243 11.23 14.71 18.51
C TYR A 243 11.23 13.93 17.19
N ARG A 244 12.41 13.52 16.71
CA ARG A 244 12.62 12.80 15.45
C ARG A 244 13.39 11.50 15.69
N PRO A 245 12.71 10.35 15.83
CA PRO A 245 13.41 9.07 15.82
C PRO A 245 13.89 8.75 14.40
N LYS A 246 15.15 8.31 14.29
CA LYS A 246 15.77 7.91 13.02
C LYS A 246 15.58 6.42 12.76
N ALA A 247 15.44 6.07 11.49
CA ALA A 247 15.42 4.69 11.07
C ALA A 247 16.82 4.08 11.21
N GLN A 248 16.95 3.12 12.12
CA GLN A 248 18.13 2.26 12.25
C GLN A 248 17.65 0.82 12.33
N GLY A 249 17.86 0.06 11.25
CA GLY A 249 17.54 -1.35 11.21
C GLY A 249 18.43 -2.18 12.14
N HIS A 250 17.90 -3.31 12.62
CA HIS A 250 18.67 -4.28 13.42
C HIS A 250 19.99 -4.69 12.75
N ASP A 251 19.95 -4.91 11.43
CA ASP A 251 21.08 -5.43 10.65
C ASP A 251 21.94 -4.35 10.00
N SER A 252 21.79 -3.09 10.44
CA SER A 252 22.30 -1.87 9.78
C SER A 252 21.69 -1.62 8.38
N GLY A 253 21.49 -0.36 8.01
CA GLY A 253 20.86 0.02 6.74
C GLY A 253 19.36 0.28 6.82
N ASP A 254 18.71 0.29 5.65
CA ASP A 254 17.29 0.62 5.49
C ASP A 254 16.41 -0.38 6.23
N ILE A 255 15.27 0.09 6.72
CA ILE A 255 14.28 -0.77 7.38
C ILE A 255 13.22 -1.15 6.36
N PHE A 256 13.03 -2.45 6.15
CA PHE A 256 11.95 -2.99 5.36
C PHE A 256 10.93 -3.66 6.29
N VAL A 257 9.73 -3.08 6.39
CA VAL A 257 8.63 -3.66 7.16
C VAL A 257 7.75 -4.46 6.19
N PRO A 258 7.73 -5.80 6.27
CA PRO A 258 6.89 -6.60 5.39
C PRO A 258 5.40 -6.50 5.78
N PRO A 259 4.49 -6.96 4.92
CA PRO A 259 3.06 -6.99 5.20
C PRO A 259 2.75 -7.66 6.53
N ARG A 260 1.77 -7.10 7.24
CA ARG A 260 1.29 -7.52 8.57
C ARG A 260 2.36 -7.50 9.67
N ASN A 261 3.44 -6.74 9.50
CA ASN A 261 4.47 -6.55 10.51
C ASN A 261 4.54 -5.08 10.94
N GLY A 262 5.02 -4.86 12.17
CA GLY A 262 5.25 -3.54 12.73
C GLY A 262 6.70 -3.09 12.55
N LEU A 263 6.88 -1.78 12.36
CA LEU A 263 8.17 -1.11 12.36
C LEU A 263 8.98 -1.44 13.63
N LYS A 264 8.31 -1.48 14.79
CA LYS A 264 8.97 -1.61 16.09
C LYS A 264 9.89 -2.83 16.21
N THR A 265 9.53 -3.97 15.61
CA THR A 265 10.35 -5.20 15.66
C THR A 265 11.56 -5.16 14.75
N ARG A 266 11.66 -4.15 13.89
CA ARG A 266 12.73 -3.99 12.91
C ARG A 266 13.78 -2.95 13.32
N LEU A 267 13.49 -2.18 14.38
CA LEU A 267 14.39 -1.17 14.92
C LEU A 267 15.50 -1.79 15.75
N LYS A 268 16.72 -1.26 15.60
CA LYS A 268 17.85 -1.53 16.49
C LYS A 268 17.55 -1.12 17.94
N HIS A 269 16.86 0.01 18.11
CA HIS A 269 16.44 0.54 19.42
C HIS A 269 14.92 0.79 19.45
N PRO A 270 14.08 -0.23 19.70
CA PRO A 270 12.61 -0.10 19.72
C PRO A 270 12.07 0.95 20.70
N GLY A 271 12.87 1.31 21.71
CA GLY A 271 12.56 2.38 22.67
C GLY A 271 12.52 3.79 22.06
N SER A 272 13.05 4.00 20.86
CA SER A 272 12.96 5.28 20.14
C SER A 272 11.53 5.67 19.75
N LEU A 273 10.58 4.74 19.82
CA LEU A 273 9.16 5.04 19.62
C LEU A 273 8.48 5.64 20.86
N LEU A 274 9.20 5.78 21.99
CA LEU A 274 8.77 6.36 23.27
C LEU A 274 7.50 5.78 23.91
N SER A 275 6.90 4.75 23.31
CA SER A 275 5.71 4.07 23.78
C SER A 275 5.82 2.57 23.53
N ASN A 276 5.40 1.77 24.52
CA ASN A 276 5.35 0.32 24.38
C ASN A 276 4.31 -0.13 23.34
N SER A 277 3.24 0.66 23.21
CA SER A 277 2.08 0.31 22.39
C SER A 277 2.07 0.99 21.02
N PHE A 278 2.89 2.03 20.80
CA PHE A 278 3.00 2.71 19.49
C PHE A 278 3.72 1.83 18.47
N ASP A 279 3.16 1.72 17.28
CA ASP A 279 3.76 1.06 16.13
C ASP A 279 3.25 1.65 14.82
N ILE A 280 4.04 1.50 13.75
CA ILE A 280 3.62 1.73 12.37
C ILE A 280 3.60 0.36 11.70
N VAL A 281 2.41 -0.16 11.48
CA VAL A 281 2.18 -1.50 10.95
C VAL A 281 1.86 -1.40 9.47
N TYR A 282 2.64 -2.09 8.65
CA TYR A 282 2.30 -2.20 7.24
C TYR A 282 1.24 -3.27 7.06
N GLY A 283 0.04 -2.90 6.62
CA GLY A 283 -1.08 -3.81 6.37
C GLY A 283 -0.90 -4.69 5.13
N GLY A 284 0.09 -4.39 4.29
CA GLY A 284 0.25 -4.98 2.97
C GLY A 284 -0.46 -4.17 1.89
N LEU A 285 -0.30 -4.62 0.65
CA LEU A 285 -1.20 -4.22 -0.42
C LEU A 285 -2.59 -4.80 -0.13
N ARG A 286 -3.63 -4.18 -0.67
CA ARG A 286 -5.04 -4.54 -0.42
C ARG A 286 -5.37 -6.03 -0.65
N SER A 287 -4.56 -6.77 -1.41
CA SER A 287 -4.67 -8.23 -1.58
C SER A 287 -4.19 -9.05 -0.36
N GLU A 288 -3.37 -8.49 0.53
CA GLU A 288 -2.71 -9.23 1.62
C GLU A 288 -3.23 -8.87 3.02
N ALA A 289 -4.10 -7.87 3.21
CA ALA A 289 -4.45 -7.38 4.55
C ALA A 289 -5.44 -8.24 5.36
N GLY A 290 -6.01 -9.33 4.81
CA GLY A 290 -6.91 -10.21 5.57
C GLY A 290 -8.26 -9.60 5.94
N LEU A 291 -8.53 -8.37 5.49
CA LEU A 291 -9.87 -7.95 5.13
C LEU A 291 -10.09 -8.47 3.71
N ALA A 292 -10.83 -9.57 3.59
CA ALA A 292 -11.12 -10.20 2.31
C ALA A 292 -11.90 -9.23 1.40
N PHE A 293 -11.21 -8.62 0.44
CA PHE A 293 -11.84 -8.11 -0.76
C PHE A 293 -11.14 -8.80 -1.93
N ALA A 294 -11.91 -9.58 -2.69
CA ALA A 294 -11.49 -10.29 -3.89
C ALA A 294 -10.74 -9.34 -4.83
N GLY A 295 -9.40 -9.43 -4.82
CA GLY A 295 -8.59 -8.92 -5.91
C GLY A 295 -8.85 -9.75 -7.15
N ASP A 296 -8.65 -9.17 -8.31
CA ASP A 296 -8.83 -9.85 -9.59
C ASP A 296 -7.69 -10.86 -9.74
N THR A 297 -7.95 -12.08 -9.29
CA THR A 297 -7.01 -13.20 -9.37
C THR A 297 -7.51 -14.19 -10.39
N LEU A 298 -6.64 -14.60 -11.29
CA LEU A 298 -6.83 -15.77 -12.14
C LEU A 298 -6.00 -16.90 -11.57
N ALA A 299 -6.62 -18.00 -11.16
CA ALA A 299 -5.93 -19.10 -10.51
C ALA A 299 -6.20 -20.44 -11.21
N PHE A 300 -5.14 -21.21 -11.41
CA PHE A 300 -5.16 -22.59 -11.83
C PHE A 300 -4.80 -23.44 -10.63
N THR A 301 -5.74 -24.22 -10.12
CA THR A 301 -5.55 -25.02 -8.90
C THR A 301 -5.51 -26.49 -9.26
N GLY A 302 -4.34 -27.10 -9.09
CA GLY A 302 -4.17 -28.53 -9.28
C GLY A 302 -4.95 -29.36 -8.26
N LYS A 303 -5.62 -30.41 -8.75
CA LYS A 303 -6.34 -31.40 -7.95
C LYS A 303 -6.13 -32.80 -8.54
N GLY A 304 -5.06 -33.49 -8.14
CA GLY A 304 -4.77 -34.83 -8.64
C GLY A 304 -4.47 -34.84 -10.14
N ARG A 305 -5.42 -35.28 -10.96
CA ARG A 305 -5.29 -35.33 -12.43
C ARG A 305 -5.95 -34.16 -13.16
N ASP A 306 -6.41 -33.16 -12.40
CA ASP A 306 -7.23 -32.06 -12.89
C ASP A 306 -6.61 -30.69 -12.58
N TYR A 307 -6.98 -29.68 -13.37
CA TYR A 307 -6.90 -28.28 -13.00
C TYR A 307 -8.29 -27.66 -12.91
N ASP A 308 -8.56 -26.99 -11.80
CA ASP A 308 -9.66 -26.02 -11.70
C ASP A 308 -9.17 -24.63 -12.13
N LEU A 309 -9.97 -23.91 -12.91
CA LEU A 309 -9.81 -22.49 -13.19
C LEU A 309 -10.71 -21.66 -12.28
N THR A 310 -10.14 -20.66 -11.61
CA THR A 310 -10.88 -19.69 -10.80
C THR A 310 -10.63 -18.28 -11.31
N PHE A 311 -11.69 -17.51 -11.53
CA PHE A 311 -11.59 -16.12 -11.99
C PHE A 311 -12.79 -15.28 -11.54
N VAL A 312 -12.70 -13.97 -11.74
CA VAL A 312 -13.80 -13.02 -11.52
C VAL A 312 -14.03 -12.24 -12.82
N ASN A 313 -15.27 -12.17 -13.29
CA ASN A 313 -15.63 -11.42 -14.50
C ASN A 313 -15.79 -9.90 -14.23
N ASN A 314 -15.96 -9.10 -15.29
CA ASN A 314 -16.17 -7.64 -15.19
C ASN A 314 -17.43 -7.18 -14.41
N LEU A 315 -18.36 -8.08 -14.07
CA LEU A 315 -19.48 -7.81 -13.17
C LEU A 315 -19.17 -8.15 -11.70
N GLY A 316 -17.97 -8.65 -11.39
CA GLY A 316 -17.59 -9.06 -10.04
C GLY A 316 -18.12 -10.44 -9.64
N GLN A 317 -18.65 -11.21 -10.58
CA GLN A 317 -19.08 -12.59 -10.35
C GLN A 317 -17.86 -13.51 -10.38
N ALA A 318 -17.73 -14.34 -9.34
CA ALA A 318 -16.63 -15.29 -9.21
C ALA A 318 -17.05 -16.67 -9.74
N TYR A 319 -16.18 -17.26 -10.56
CA TYR A 319 -16.37 -18.59 -11.14
C TYR A 319 -15.25 -19.52 -10.71
N LYS A 320 -15.59 -20.78 -10.46
CA LYS A 320 -14.65 -21.88 -10.29
C LYS A 320 -15.14 -23.05 -11.15
N ILE A 321 -14.34 -23.45 -12.14
CA ILE A 321 -14.72 -24.43 -13.16
C ILE A 321 -13.62 -25.47 -13.36
N PRO A 322 -13.94 -26.72 -13.69
CA PRO A 322 -12.94 -27.67 -14.16
C PRO A 322 -12.44 -27.19 -15.53
N LEU A 323 -11.12 -27.01 -15.66
CA LEU A 323 -10.50 -26.55 -16.90
C LEU A 323 -10.04 -27.71 -17.76
N VAL A 324 -9.30 -28.65 -17.16
CA VAL A 324 -8.70 -29.76 -17.87
C VAL A 324 -8.52 -30.94 -16.93
N THR A 325 -8.81 -32.13 -17.42
CA THR A 325 -8.48 -33.40 -16.79
C THR A 325 -7.54 -34.22 -17.66
N THR A 326 -6.80 -35.14 -17.04
CA THR A 326 -6.00 -36.17 -17.71
C THR A 326 -6.57 -37.58 -17.51
N ASP A 327 -7.71 -37.71 -16.83
CA ASP A 327 -8.39 -38.97 -16.53
C ASP A 327 -9.79 -38.97 -17.16
N PRO A 328 -10.26 -40.06 -17.80
CA PRO A 328 -9.45 -41.07 -18.47
C PRO A 328 -8.69 -40.52 -19.70
N GLN A 329 -9.00 -39.30 -20.14
CA GLN A 329 -8.49 -38.68 -21.35
C GLN A 329 -8.02 -37.26 -21.07
N PHE A 330 -7.13 -36.74 -21.92
CA PHE A 330 -6.71 -35.34 -21.82
C PHE A 330 -7.71 -34.47 -22.57
N LYS A 331 -8.63 -33.84 -21.84
CA LYS A 331 -9.75 -33.06 -22.39
C LYS A 331 -10.05 -31.82 -21.52
N TYR A 332 -10.76 -30.85 -22.07
CA TYR A 332 -11.26 -29.72 -21.29
C TYR A 332 -12.44 -30.16 -20.41
N GLY A 333 -12.50 -29.67 -19.17
CA GLY A 333 -13.49 -30.08 -18.17
C GLY A 333 -12.97 -31.14 -17.20
N ASP A 334 -13.85 -32.01 -16.73
CA ASP A 334 -13.57 -33.12 -15.81
C ASP A 334 -14.09 -34.46 -16.38
N ASP A 335 -13.94 -35.56 -15.64
CA ASP A 335 -14.34 -36.91 -16.07
C ASP A 335 -15.81 -36.99 -16.50
N ASP A 336 -16.69 -36.19 -15.89
CA ASP A 336 -18.14 -36.25 -16.06
C ASP A 336 -18.70 -35.14 -16.98
N GLN A 337 -17.94 -34.06 -17.18
CA GLN A 337 -18.43 -32.82 -17.79
C GLN A 337 -17.38 -32.24 -18.73
N ASP A 338 -17.77 -31.92 -19.97
CA ASP A 338 -16.89 -31.19 -20.88
C ASP A 338 -17.01 -29.68 -20.66
N LEU A 339 -15.89 -28.98 -20.86
CA LEU A 339 -15.87 -27.51 -20.93
C LEU A 339 -15.86 -27.06 -22.39
N VAL A 340 -16.95 -26.45 -22.83
CA VAL A 340 -17.17 -25.98 -24.20
C VAL A 340 -17.02 -24.48 -24.28
N PHE A 341 -16.07 -23.98 -25.06
CA PHE A 341 -15.81 -22.55 -25.23
C PHE A 341 -15.75 -22.11 -26.69
N LYS A 342 -15.92 -23.05 -27.62
CA LYS A 342 -16.03 -22.78 -29.04
C LYS A 342 -17.37 -23.27 -29.56
N GLU A 343 -18.02 -22.46 -30.37
CA GLU A 343 -19.33 -22.77 -30.94
C GLU A 343 -19.28 -24.00 -31.86
N GLY A 344 -20.46 -24.57 -32.14
CA GLY A 344 -20.61 -25.49 -33.26
C GLY A 344 -20.39 -24.76 -34.58
N ASN A 345 -19.93 -25.46 -35.62
CA ASN A 345 -19.65 -24.85 -36.94
C ASN A 345 -20.92 -24.35 -37.66
N ASN A 346 -22.10 -24.75 -37.20
CA ASN A 346 -23.41 -24.33 -37.68
C ASN A 346 -24.49 -24.73 -36.66
N GLN A 347 -25.74 -24.30 -36.88
CA GLN A 347 -26.89 -24.60 -36.02
C GLN A 347 -27.25 -26.08 -35.86
N ALA A 348 -26.68 -27.00 -36.67
CA ALA A 348 -26.89 -28.44 -36.55
C ALA A 348 -25.72 -29.17 -35.88
N ASP A 349 -24.64 -28.46 -35.54
CA ASP A 349 -23.44 -29.00 -34.90
C ASP A 349 -23.56 -28.89 -33.37
N PHE A 350 -24.44 -29.72 -32.80
CA PHE A 350 -24.71 -29.75 -31.36
C PHE A 350 -23.52 -30.29 -30.58
N ASN A 351 -22.81 -29.40 -29.90
CA ASN A 351 -21.52 -29.67 -29.24
C ASN A 351 -21.56 -29.51 -27.72
N ILE A 352 -22.72 -29.25 -27.12
CA ILE A 352 -22.92 -29.14 -25.67
C ILE A 352 -23.94 -30.18 -25.24
N ASP A 353 -23.49 -31.22 -24.54
CA ASP A 353 -24.32 -32.27 -23.97
C ASP A 353 -24.90 -31.88 -22.62
N ARG A 354 -25.94 -32.61 -22.19
CA ARG A 354 -26.52 -32.41 -20.86
C ARG A 354 -25.51 -32.82 -19.79
N GLY A 355 -25.15 -31.87 -18.94
CA GLY A 355 -24.12 -32.01 -17.91
C GLY A 355 -22.93 -31.09 -18.16
N ASP A 356 -22.69 -30.70 -19.41
CA ASP A 356 -21.53 -29.91 -19.80
C ASP A 356 -21.59 -28.48 -19.28
N ILE A 357 -20.40 -27.91 -19.18
CA ILE A 357 -20.15 -26.52 -18.81
C ILE A 357 -19.78 -25.77 -20.08
N PHE A 358 -20.33 -24.57 -20.28
CA PHE A 358 -19.97 -23.75 -21.44
C PHE A 358 -19.77 -22.28 -21.07
N LEU A 359 -18.88 -21.63 -21.82
CA LEU A 359 -18.59 -20.20 -21.69
C LEU A 359 -19.51 -19.40 -22.58
N LEU A 360 -19.96 -18.25 -22.09
CA LEU A 360 -20.59 -17.20 -22.89
C LEU A 360 -19.83 -15.91 -22.65
N THR A 361 -19.48 -15.19 -23.70
CA THR A 361 -18.81 -13.90 -23.58
C THR A 361 -19.53 -12.88 -24.45
N SER A 362 -19.99 -11.78 -23.85
CA SER A 362 -20.82 -10.81 -24.59
C SER A 362 -20.08 -10.03 -25.68
N ARG A 363 -18.76 -9.89 -25.53
CA ARG A 363 -17.86 -9.26 -26.50
C ARG A 363 -16.46 -9.82 -26.33
N GLN A 364 -15.74 -9.99 -27.42
CA GLN A 364 -14.36 -10.49 -27.42
C GLN A 364 -13.31 -9.43 -27.05
N ASP A 365 -13.75 -8.35 -26.40
CA ASP A 365 -12.91 -7.25 -25.96
C ASP A 365 -13.00 -7.07 -24.44
N ILE A 366 -12.24 -6.09 -23.98
CA ILE A 366 -12.08 -5.64 -22.60
C ILE A 366 -13.35 -5.15 -21.89
N VAL A 367 -14.45 -4.89 -22.61
CA VAL A 367 -15.74 -4.54 -22.01
C VAL A 367 -16.71 -5.72 -22.04
N GLY A 368 -16.32 -6.84 -22.65
CA GLY A 368 -17.07 -8.08 -22.62
C GLY A 368 -17.22 -8.64 -21.22
N THR A 369 -18.32 -9.36 -21.01
CA THR A 369 -18.62 -10.06 -19.77
C THR A 369 -18.67 -11.55 -20.05
N THR A 370 -17.86 -12.32 -19.33
CA THR A 370 -17.93 -13.78 -19.38
C THR A 370 -18.89 -14.32 -18.32
N THR A 371 -19.80 -15.20 -18.74
CA THR A 371 -20.64 -16.04 -17.86
C THR A 371 -20.25 -17.51 -18.07
N VAL A 372 -20.33 -18.32 -17.02
CA VAL A 372 -20.22 -19.77 -17.15
C VAL A 372 -21.49 -20.46 -16.69
N LEU A 373 -22.05 -21.28 -17.57
CA LEU A 373 -23.29 -22.00 -17.33
C LEU A 373 -23.06 -23.51 -17.43
N LYS A 374 -23.86 -24.27 -16.68
CA LYS A 374 -23.94 -25.74 -16.80
C LYS A 374 -25.30 -26.15 -17.33
N TYR A 375 -25.33 -27.00 -18.36
CA TYR A 375 -26.58 -27.53 -18.90
C TYR A 375 -27.18 -28.59 -17.98
N ARG A 376 -28.24 -28.24 -17.24
CA ARG A 376 -28.85 -29.14 -16.24
C ARG A 376 -29.95 -30.03 -16.80
N THR A 377 -30.99 -29.45 -17.39
CA THR A 377 -32.16 -30.23 -17.82
C THR A 377 -32.94 -29.55 -18.94
N VAL A 378 -33.65 -30.34 -19.71
CA VAL A 378 -34.57 -29.91 -20.77
C VAL A 378 -35.86 -30.69 -20.67
N THR A 379 -36.97 -30.01 -20.92
CA THR A 379 -38.29 -30.61 -21.08
C THR A 379 -38.77 -30.22 -22.48
N TYR A 380 -38.38 -31.05 -23.47
CA TYR A 380 -38.49 -30.69 -24.87
C TYR A 380 -39.93 -30.41 -25.31
N ASP A 381 -40.87 -31.26 -24.89
CA ASP A 381 -42.30 -31.10 -25.19
C ASP A 381 -42.92 -29.82 -24.60
N GLN A 382 -42.28 -29.23 -23.59
CA GLN A 382 -42.70 -27.97 -22.97
C GLN A 382 -41.91 -26.77 -23.52
N GLY A 383 -40.99 -26.99 -24.47
CA GLY A 383 -40.13 -25.95 -25.02
C GLY A 383 -39.30 -25.25 -23.94
N ARG A 384 -38.78 -25.99 -22.96
CA ARG A 384 -38.10 -25.41 -21.79
C ARG A 384 -36.75 -26.07 -21.51
N ILE A 385 -35.72 -25.27 -21.32
CA ILE A 385 -34.37 -25.69 -20.93
C ILE A 385 -33.89 -24.90 -19.71
N VAL A 386 -33.10 -25.53 -18.84
CA VAL A 386 -32.63 -24.96 -17.57
C VAL A 386 -31.13 -25.15 -17.42
N PHE A 387 -30.45 -24.08 -17.02
CA PHE A 387 -29.03 -24.00 -16.76
C PHE A 387 -28.76 -23.62 -15.31
N ASP A 388 -27.64 -24.08 -14.77
CA ASP A 388 -27.09 -23.56 -13.52
C ASP A 388 -26.04 -22.48 -13.84
N ASP A 389 -26.19 -21.30 -13.26
CA ASP A 389 -25.18 -20.24 -13.34
C ASP A 389 -24.12 -20.54 -12.28
N LEU A 390 -22.88 -20.77 -12.69
CA LEU A 390 -21.83 -21.21 -11.77
C LEU A 390 -21.36 -20.09 -10.82
N ALA A 391 -21.78 -18.83 -11.05
CA ALA A 391 -21.67 -17.76 -10.06
C ALA A 391 -22.84 -17.71 -9.06
N GLY A 392 -23.89 -18.50 -9.29
CA GLY A 392 -25.06 -18.67 -8.43
C GLY A 392 -26.39 -18.40 -9.15
N GLY A 393 -27.39 -19.24 -8.87
CA GLY A 393 -28.74 -19.15 -9.43
C GLY A 393 -28.97 -20.10 -10.61
N ASP A 394 -30.17 -20.05 -11.17
CA ASP A 394 -30.54 -20.80 -12.37
C ASP A 394 -31.05 -19.87 -13.47
N ARG A 395 -30.93 -20.34 -14.72
CA ARG A 395 -31.47 -19.68 -15.91
C ARG A 395 -32.43 -20.62 -16.59
N THR A 396 -33.66 -20.16 -16.83
CA THR A 396 -34.65 -20.89 -17.63
C THR A 396 -34.81 -20.19 -18.96
N VAL A 397 -34.73 -20.94 -20.06
CA VAL A 397 -34.99 -20.46 -21.42
C VAL A 397 -36.17 -21.22 -21.99
N ASN A 398 -37.06 -20.47 -22.65
CA ASN A 398 -38.12 -21.04 -23.47
C ASN A 398 -37.64 -21.08 -24.92
N PHE A 399 -37.98 -22.15 -25.64
CA PHE A 399 -37.67 -22.36 -27.04
C PHE A 399 -38.89 -22.91 -27.78
N ASP A 400 -38.94 -22.71 -29.08
CA ASP A 400 -39.96 -23.32 -29.94
C ASP A 400 -39.63 -24.79 -30.16
N ALA A 401 -40.44 -25.70 -29.59
CA ALA A 401 -40.25 -27.14 -29.69
C ALA A 401 -40.32 -27.69 -31.14
N THR A 402 -40.83 -26.90 -32.10
CA THR A 402 -40.86 -27.29 -33.52
C THR A 402 -39.51 -27.09 -34.18
N THR A 403 -38.85 -25.97 -33.86
CA THR A 403 -37.59 -25.55 -34.50
C THR A 403 -36.37 -25.79 -33.61
N GLY A 404 -36.58 -26.05 -32.31
CA GLY A 404 -35.53 -26.09 -31.30
C GLY A 404 -34.98 -24.71 -30.91
N GLN A 405 -35.44 -23.62 -31.55
CA GLN A 405 -34.81 -22.31 -31.42
C GLN A 405 -35.29 -21.54 -30.19
N GLY A 406 -34.36 -20.98 -29.44
CA GLY A 406 -34.63 -20.12 -28.29
C GLY A 406 -33.61 -18.98 -28.16
N THR A 407 -33.77 -18.19 -27.11
CA THR A 407 -32.84 -17.10 -26.79
C THR A 407 -32.45 -17.15 -25.33
N LEU A 408 -31.16 -17.35 -25.09
CA LEU A 408 -30.57 -17.31 -23.75
C LEU A 408 -30.10 -15.90 -23.45
N VAL A 409 -30.56 -15.30 -22.36
CA VAL A 409 -30.09 -13.97 -21.94
C VAL A 409 -29.17 -14.11 -20.73
N SER A 410 -27.91 -13.70 -20.89
CA SER A 410 -26.94 -13.62 -19.81
C SER A 410 -26.14 -12.33 -19.85
N ALA A 411 -25.84 -11.75 -18.68
CA ALA A 411 -25.12 -10.48 -18.56
C ALA A 411 -25.66 -9.34 -19.46
N GLY A 412 -26.97 -9.33 -19.73
CA GLY A 412 -27.63 -8.35 -20.61
C GLY A 412 -27.44 -8.58 -22.11
N THR A 413 -26.79 -9.67 -22.52
CA THR A 413 -26.62 -10.08 -23.91
C THR A 413 -27.53 -11.26 -24.23
N ALA A 414 -28.08 -11.28 -25.44
CA ALA A 414 -28.92 -12.35 -25.96
C ALA A 414 -28.07 -13.25 -26.86
N TYR A 415 -28.12 -14.55 -26.59
CA TYR A 415 -27.38 -15.59 -27.29
C TYR A 415 -28.39 -16.53 -27.97
N ALA A 416 -28.20 -16.79 -29.27
CA ALA A 416 -29.00 -17.77 -29.97
C ALA A 416 -28.71 -19.18 -29.41
N ILE A 417 -29.75 -19.97 -29.19
CA ILE A 417 -29.62 -21.38 -28.78
C ILE A 417 -30.51 -22.24 -29.65
N VAL A 418 -29.98 -23.39 -30.08
CA VAL A 418 -30.74 -24.42 -30.79
C VAL A 418 -30.65 -25.72 -30.00
N VAL A 419 -31.82 -26.26 -29.65
CA VAL A 419 -31.97 -27.54 -28.94
C VAL A 419 -32.27 -28.64 -29.95
N SER A 420 -31.43 -29.69 -29.96
CA SER A 420 -31.63 -30.82 -30.85
C SER A 420 -33.00 -31.49 -30.60
N PRO A 421 -33.77 -31.79 -31.66
CA PRO A 421 -35.04 -32.53 -31.53
C PRO A 421 -34.84 -33.98 -31.09
N THR A 422 -33.60 -34.49 -31.17
CA THR A 422 -33.28 -35.89 -30.87
C THR A 422 -32.73 -36.00 -29.45
N ALA A 423 -33.31 -36.88 -28.64
CA ALA A 423 -32.76 -37.23 -27.33
C ALA A 423 -31.30 -37.70 -27.48
N PRO A 424 -30.35 -37.27 -26.62
CA PRO A 424 -30.55 -36.64 -25.31
C PRO A 424 -30.76 -35.11 -25.32
N HIS A 425 -31.06 -34.53 -26.48
CA HIS A 425 -31.27 -33.10 -26.71
C HIS A 425 -30.02 -32.26 -26.39
N PRO A 426 -28.87 -32.54 -27.02
CA PRO A 426 -27.73 -31.64 -26.97
C PRO A 426 -28.09 -30.28 -27.57
N ILE A 427 -27.30 -29.27 -27.26
CA ILE A 427 -27.52 -27.90 -27.71
C ILE A 427 -26.31 -27.38 -28.46
N VAL A 428 -26.55 -26.33 -29.24
CA VAL A 428 -25.52 -25.42 -29.75
C VAL A 428 -25.94 -24.01 -29.40
N VAL A 429 -24.97 -23.17 -29.06
CA VAL A 429 -25.19 -21.81 -28.57
C VAL A 429 -24.23 -20.86 -29.31
N ASP A 430 -24.70 -19.67 -29.62
CA ASP A 430 -23.88 -18.49 -29.96
C ASP A 430 -23.11 -18.11 -28.69
N GLN A 431 -21.83 -18.44 -28.59
CA GLN A 431 -21.06 -18.29 -27.36
C GLN A 431 -20.33 -16.94 -27.30
N ASN A 432 -20.10 -16.28 -28.43
CA ASN A 432 -19.42 -14.99 -28.51
C ASN A 432 -20.39 -13.77 -28.51
N GLY A 433 -21.70 -14.02 -28.63
CA GLY A 433 -22.77 -13.02 -28.59
C GLY A 433 -22.87 -12.15 -29.84
N ASP A 434 -22.36 -12.59 -30.98
CA ASP A 434 -22.36 -11.81 -32.23
C ASP A 434 -23.59 -12.05 -33.13
N GLY A 435 -24.45 -13.01 -32.75
CA GLY A 435 -25.66 -13.40 -33.46
C GLY A 435 -25.49 -14.57 -34.43
N GLY A 436 -24.27 -15.13 -34.55
CA GLY A 436 -23.91 -16.29 -35.35
C GLY A 436 -23.75 -17.58 -34.52
N ILE A 437 -23.73 -18.71 -35.23
CA ILE A 437 -23.23 -19.99 -34.70
C ILE A 437 -22.38 -20.56 -35.85
N ASP A 438 -21.10 -20.21 -35.88
CA ASP A 438 -20.20 -20.50 -37.01
C ASP A 438 -18.79 -20.90 -36.58
N GLY A 439 -18.66 -21.39 -35.34
CA GLY A 439 -17.43 -21.96 -34.81
C GLY A 439 -16.53 -20.94 -34.13
N ASP A 440 -17.07 -19.81 -33.68
CA ASP A 440 -16.31 -18.78 -32.99
C ASP A 440 -15.97 -19.16 -31.53
N GLU A 441 -14.92 -18.52 -31.00
CA GLU A 441 -14.37 -18.78 -29.66
C GLU A 441 -14.91 -17.76 -28.65
N ALA A 442 -15.37 -18.22 -27.48
CA ALA A 442 -15.65 -17.41 -26.30
C ALA A 442 -14.43 -17.29 -25.38
N ARG A 443 -13.82 -16.10 -25.33
CA ARG A 443 -12.69 -15.82 -24.43
C ARG A 443 -13.13 -15.37 -23.06
N ILE A 444 -12.31 -15.59 -22.04
CA ILE A 444 -12.62 -15.20 -20.67
C ILE A 444 -12.17 -13.75 -20.42
N VAL A 445 -13.12 -12.85 -20.20
CA VAL A 445 -12.85 -11.45 -19.82
C VAL A 445 -12.87 -11.30 -18.31
N LEU A 446 -11.71 -10.97 -17.75
CA LEU A 446 -11.49 -10.80 -16.32
C LEU A 446 -12.00 -9.43 -15.84
N LYS A 447 -12.23 -9.32 -14.53
CA LYS A 447 -12.72 -8.08 -13.92
C LYS A 447 -11.83 -6.86 -14.16
N SER A 448 -10.54 -7.08 -14.19
CA SER A 448 -9.53 -6.07 -14.48
C SER A 448 -9.37 -5.75 -15.98
N GLY A 449 -10.13 -6.42 -16.84
CA GLY A 449 -10.20 -6.21 -18.28
C GLY A 449 -9.14 -6.96 -19.09
N GLN A 450 -8.34 -7.82 -18.47
CA GLN A 450 -7.49 -8.78 -19.20
C GLN A 450 -8.35 -9.88 -19.81
N ILE A 451 -7.85 -10.45 -20.89
CA ILE A 451 -8.54 -11.48 -21.67
C ILE A 451 -7.69 -12.76 -21.58
N LEU A 452 -8.28 -13.84 -21.09
CA LEU A 452 -7.70 -15.17 -21.14
C LEU A 452 -8.33 -15.95 -22.30
N ASP A 453 -7.48 -16.31 -23.24
CA ASP A 453 -7.76 -17.21 -24.37
C ASP A 453 -7.26 -18.61 -23.95
N ILE A 454 -8.16 -19.58 -24.01
CA ILE A 454 -7.92 -20.94 -23.52
C ILE A 454 -7.70 -21.97 -24.64
N GLY A 455 -7.69 -21.54 -25.89
CA GLY A 455 -7.41 -22.40 -27.06
C GLY A 455 -8.25 -22.05 -28.28
N ASP A 456 -8.13 -22.86 -29.33
CA ASP A 456 -8.83 -22.67 -30.62
C ASP A 456 -9.76 -23.85 -30.98
N SER A 457 -9.94 -24.80 -30.07
CA SER A 457 -10.68 -26.05 -30.28
C SER A 457 -11.19 -26.62 -28.95
N ASN A 458 -12.43 -27.13 -28.92
CA ASN A 458 -12.98 -27.87 -27.77
C ASN A 458 -12.31 -29.25 -27.57
N VAL A 459 -11.51 -29.72 -28.54
CA VAL A 459 -10.78 -30.99 -28.48
C VAL A 459 -9.29 -30.71 -28.38
N ILE A 460 -8.62 -31.39 -27.44
CA ILE A 460 -7.16 -31.34 -27.31
C ILE A 460 -6.54 -32.39 -28.22
N GLY A 461 -6.00 -31.97 -29.37
CA GLY A 461 -5.40 -32.87 -30.38
C GLY A 461 -4.00 -33.40 -30.04
N GLY A 462 -3.45 -33.08 -28.86
CA GLY A 462 -2.07 -33.41 -28.49
C GLY A 462 -1.85 -33.53 -26.98
N ASN A 463 -0.60 -33.36 -26.53
CA ASN A 463 -0.23 -33.43 -25.11
C ASN A 463 -0.14 -32.05 -24.46
N GLN A 464 -0.60 -30.98 -25.13
CA GLN A 464 -0.44 -29.61 -24.69
C GLN A 464 -1.67 -28.75 -24.98
N ILE A 465 -1.95 -27.81 -24.10
CA ILE A 465 -2.91 -26.71 -24.28
C ILE A 465 -2.13 -25.40 -24.23
N ASN A 466 -2.27 -24.58 -25.26
CA ASN A 466 -1.69 -23.24 -25.28
C ASN A 466 -2.71 -22.25 -24.70
N LEU A 467 -2.29 -21.52 -23.67
CA LEU A 467 -3.08 -20.47 -23.03
C LEU A 467 -2.41 -19.13 -23.30
N ARG A 468 -3.23 -18.11 -23.58
CA ARG A 468 -2.75 -16.74 -23.78
C ARG A 468 -3.52 -15.79 -22.89
N LEU A 469 -2.77 -15.08 -22.05
CA LEU A 469 -3.29 -14.01 -21.21
C LEU A 469 -2.87 -12.66 -21.78
N THR A 470 -3.84 -11.89 -22.24
CA THR A 470 -3.62 -10.59 -22.87
C THR A 470 -3.99 -9.46 -21.91
N THR A 471 -3.02 -8.57 -21.65
CA THR A 471 -3.22 -7.29 -20.99
C THR A 471 -3.25 -6.18 -22.04
N PRO A 472 -4.42 -5.56 -22.28
CA PRO A 472 -4.60 -4.50 -23.27
C PRO A 472 -3.66 -3.31 -23.06
N ALA A 473 -3.13 -2.76 -24.16
CA ALA A 473 -2.18 -1.65 -24.19
C ALA A 473 -2.68 -0.43 -23.43
N ARG A 474 -3.98 -0.18 -23.45
CA ARG A 474 -4.63 0.96 -22.77
C ARG A 474 -4.47 0.96 -21.25
N PHE A 475 -3.98 -0.14 -20.67
CA PHE A 475 -3.66 -0.23 -19.25
C PHE A 475 -2.22 0.18 -18.94
N PHE A 476 -1.46 0.64 -19.94
CA PHE A 476 -0.06 1.05 -19.80
C PHE A 476 0.09 2.56 -20.01
N ASP A 477 1.01 3.17 -19.26
CA ASP A 477 1.33 4.61 -19.38
C ASP A 477 2.01 4.95 -20.71
N GLU A 478 2.79 4.00 -21.26
CA GLU A 478 3.49 4.12 -22.55
C GLU A 478 3.10 2.93 -23.45
N PRO A 479 1.90 2.93 -24.04
CA PRO A 479 1.40 1.79 -24.80
C PRO A 479 2.17 1.61 -26.10
N THR A 480 2.99 0.56 -26.19
CA THR A 480 3.59 0.10 -27.45
C THR A 480 2.81 -1.04 -28.11
N GLY A 481 1.78 -1.55 -27.43
CA GLY A 481 0.97 -2.70 -27.85
C GLY A 481 0.45 -3.47 -26.63
N ASP A 482 -0.41 -4.46 -26.86
CA ASP A 482 -0.90 -5.34 -25.81
C ASP A 482 0.25 -6.20 -25.27
N GLU A 483 0.26 -6.47 -23.97
CA GLU A 483 1.13 -7.49 -23.39
C GLU A 483 0.44 -8.84 -23.52
N SER A 484 1.14 -9.85 -24.04
CA SER A 484 0.64 -11.21 -24.09
C SER A 484 1.58 -12.14 -23.35
N ILE A 485 1.04 -12.87 -22.37
CA ILE A 485 1.75 -13.91 -21.61
C ILE A 485 1.23 -15.25 -22.11
N ASN A 486 2.06 -15.98 -22.85
CA ASN A 486 1.75 -17.33 -23.31
C ASN A 486 2.29 -18.36 -22.32
N PHE A 487 1.47 -19.35 -21.96
CA PHE A 487 1.89 -20.48 -21.12
C PHE A 487 1.15 -21.74 -21.56
N VAL A 488 1.69 -22.89 -21.16
CA VAL A 488 1.23 -24.19 -21.66
C VAL A 488 0.83 -25.08 -20.50
N ILE A 489 -0.30 -25.78 -20.64
CA ILE A 489 -0.62 -26.96 -19.81
C ILE A 489 -0.15 -28.20 -20.57
N THR A 490 0.81 -28.93 -20.01
CA THR A 490 1.30 -30.19 -20.59
C THR A 490 0.72 -31.38 -19.85
N LYS A 491 0.29 -32.41 -20.58
CA LYS A 491 -0.07 -33.73 -20.04
C LYS A 491 1.18 -34.46 -19.57
N ASN A 492 1.28 -34.75 -18.28
CA ASN A 492 2.32 -35.62 -17.72
C ASN A 492 1.70 -36.88 -17.10
N ALA A 493 2.54 -37.87 -16.78
CA ALA A 493 2.11 -39.13 -16.16
C ALA A 493 1.42 -38.90 -14.79
N ASP A 494 1.87 -37.89 -14.05
CA ASP A 494 1.38 -37.54 -12.70
C ASP A 494 0.23 -36.51 -12.72
N GLY A 495 -0.29 -36.18 -13.91
CA GLY A 495 -1.33 -35.17 -14.10
C GLY A 495 -0.86 -33.99 -14.97
N PRO A 496 -1.75 -33.02 -15.24
CA PRO A 496 -1.42 -31.88 -16.07
C PRO A 496 -0.43 -30.96 -15.33
N THR A 497 0.43 -30.23 -16.04
CA THR A 497 1.36 -29.28 -15.42
C THR A 497 1.41 -27.98 -16.19
N ILE A 498 1.31 -26.86 -15.46
CA ILE A 498 1.59 -25.53 -16.01
C ILE A 498 3.07 -25.21 -15.79
N GLU A 499 3.76 -24.93 -16.90
CA GLU A 499 5.13 -24.41 -16.88
C GLU A 499 5.13 -22.87 -16.85
N PHE A 500 6.24 -22.28 -16.40
CA PHE A 500 6.39 -20.83 -16.55
C PHE A 500 6.44 -20.46 -18.03
N PRO A 501 5.83 -19.32 -18.41
CA PRO A 501 6.12 -18.67 -19.68
C PRO A 501 7.63 -18.56 -19.92
N ASP A 502 8.03 -18.59 -21.19
CA ASP A 502 9.40 -18.30 -21.63
C ASP A 502 9.87 -16.96 -21.01
N PRO A 503 11.11 -16.86 -20.46
CA PRO A 503 11.67 -15.66 -19.83
C PRO A 503 11.53 -14.32 -20.58
N GLY A 504 11.21 -14.34 -21.88
CA GLY A 504 10.89 -13.12 -22.64
C GLY A 504 9.66 -12.37 -22.13
N ALA A 505 8.69 -13.06 -21.52
CA ALA A 505 7.42 -12.47 -21.05
C ALA A 505 7.43 -12.09 -19.56
N LEU A 506 8.20 -12.81 -18.73
CA LEU A 506 8.25 -12.61 -17.28
C LEU A 506 9.69 -12.57 -16.77
N THR A 507 10.00 -11.65 -15.88
CA THR A 507 11.17 -11.74 -15.02
C THR A 507 10.90 -12.78 -13.94
N VAL A 508 11.48 -13.98 -14.07
CA VAL A 508 11.22 -15.12 -13.18
C VAL A 508 12.31 -15.26 -12.10
N LYS A 509 11.86 -15.51 -10.87
CA LYS A 509 12.66 -15.98 -9.74
C LYS A 509 12.18 -17.34 -9.29
N ARG A 510 13.09 -18.30 -9.29
CA ARG A 510 12.81 -19.67 -8.86
C ARG A 510 13.24 -19.87 -7.41
N SER A 511 12.49 -20.66 -6.66
CA SER A 511 12.88 -21.13 -5.32
C SER A 511 12.59 -22.63 -5.18
N ASP A 512 12.91 -23.22 -4.04
CA ASP A 512 12.62 -24.64 -3.75
C ASP A 512 11.12 -24.95 -3.70
N ARG A 513 10.28 -23.94 -3.56
CA ARG A 513 8.83 -24.09 -3.38
C ARG A 513 8.02 -23.19 -4.29
N ILE A 514 8.31 -21.90 -4.24
CA ILE A 514 7.48 -20.87 -4.86
C ILE A 514 8.31 -20.17 -5.93
N ASP A 515 7.94 -20.37 -7.17
CA ASP A 515 8.46 -19.59 -8.26
C ASP A 515 7.58 -18.34 -8.43
N ARG A 516 8.21 -17.21 -8.77
CA ARG A 516 7.52 -15.92 -8.98
C ARG A 516 7.96 -15.31 -10.29
N GLY A 517 7.01 -14.93 -11.12
CA GLY A 517 7.24 -14.15 -12.34
C GLY A 517 6.60 -12.77 -12.21
N LEU A 518 7.21 -11.77 -12.83
CA LEU A 518 6.61 -10.45 -13.00
C LEU A 518 6.73 -10.04 -14.47
N SER A 519 5.61 -9.68 -15.09
CA SER A 519 5.59 -9.19 -16.46
C SER A 519 6.15 -7.78 -16.53
N ARG A 520 6.43 -7.29 -17.75
CA ARG A 520 6.93 -5.93 -17.96
C ARG A 520 5.94 -4.90 -17.39
N PHE A 521 4.65 -5.21 -17.47
CA PHE A 521 3.58 -4.31 -17.06
C PHE A 521 2.89 -4.73 -15.75
N GLY A 522 3.58 -5.55 -14.94
CA GLY A 522 3.21 -5.77 -13.54
C GLY A 522 2.21 -6.90 -13.29
N VAL A 523 1.90 -7.74 -14.28
CA VAL A 523 1.19 -9.00 -14.04
C VAL A 523 2.10 -9.91 -13.24
N SER A 524 1.72 -10.22 -12.00
CA SER A 524 2.47 -11.13 -11.14
C SER A 524 1.96 -12.55 -11.32
N MET A 525 2.87 -13.49 -11.55
CA MET A 525 2.59 -14.92 -11.56
C MET A 525 3.28 -15.57 -10.36
N THR A 526 2.55 -16.41 -9.63
CA THR A 526 3.10 -17.25 -8.56
C THR A 526 2.79 -18.71 -8.85
N ARG A 527 3.78 -19.60 -8.75
CA ARG A 527 3.61 -21.06 -8.89
C ARG A 527 4.14 -21.77 -7.65
N ASP A 528 3.29 -22.56 -6.98
CA ASP A 528 3.69 -23.44 -5.87
C ASP A 528 4.03 -24.84 -6.41
N GLY A 529 5.33 -25.07 -6.64
CA GLY A 529 5.86 -26.32 -7.19
C GLY A 529 5.88 -27.50 -6.21
N LYS A 530 5.55 -27.29 -4.92
CA LYS A 530 5.39 -28.41 -3.96
C LYS A 530 4.01 -29.08 -4.06
N ARG A 531 3.13 -28.56 -4.90
CA ARG A 531 1.85 -29.20 -5.23
C ARG A 531 1.98 -29.91 -6.58
N THR A 532 1.35 -31.07 -6.69
CA THR A 532 1.22 -31.82 -7.93
C THR A 532 -0.27 -32.09 -8.14
N PRO A 533 -0.92 -31.42 -9.11
CA PRO A 533 -0.40 -30.38 -9.99
C PRO A 533 -0.08 -29.07 -9.27
N ALA A 534 0.84 -28.26 -9.81
CA ALA A 534 1.28 -27.02 -9.19
C ALA A 534 0.16 -25.98 -9.19
N GLN A 535 -0.04 -25.25 -8.08
CA GLN A 535 -0.98 -24.13 -8.10
C GLN A 535 -0.32 -22.93 -8.78
N VAL A 536 -0.99 -22.35 -9.78
CA VAL A 536 -0.54 -21.13 -10.47
C VAL A 536 -1.56 -20.01 -10.25
N VAL A 537 -1.08 -18.83 -9.88
CA VAL A 537 -1.93 -17.66 -9.64
C VAL A 537 -1.35 -16.47 -10.40
N PHE A 538 -2.16 -15.86 -11.24
CA PHE A 538 -1.93 -14.56 -11.84
C PHE A 538 -2.68 -13.49 -11.03
N SER A 539 -1.98 -12.40 -10.74
CA SER A 539 -2.52 -11.21 -10.08
C SER A 539 -2.33 -10.01 -10.99
N PHE A 540 -3.42 -9.29 -11.24
CA PHE A 540 -3.46 -8.18 -12.19
C PHE A 540 -3.46 -6.83 -11.49
N PRO A 541 -2.89 -5.81 -12.14
CA PRO A 541 -3.21 -4.44 -11.81
C PRO A 541 -4.59 -4.06 -12.36
N THR A 542 -5.48 -3.53 -11.51
CA THR A 542 -6.86 -3.17 -11.91
C THR A 542 -6.92 -1.74 -12.45
N SER A 543 -7.70 -1.49 -13.50
CA SER A 543 -7.64 -0.28 -14.34
C SER A 543 -8.78 0.74 -14.14
N ALA A 544 -9.78 0.47 -13.29
CA ALA A 544 -10.97 1.31 -13.16
C ALA A 544 -10.92 2.24 -11.94
N GLY A 545 -10.32 3.42 -12.15
CA GLY A 545 -9.92 4.40 -11.15
C GLY A 545 -8.40 4.48 -11.14
N ARG A 546 -7.80 5.56 -10.63
CA ARG A 546 -6.42 5.46 -10.13
C ARG A 546 -6.43 4.41 -9.02
N VAL A 547 -6.38 3.14 -9.38
CA VAL A 547 -5.91 2.08 -8.52
C VAL A 547 -4.42 2.11 -8.71
N ALA A 548 -3.81 3.10 -8.08
CA ALA A 548 -2.80 2.80 -7.09
C ALA A 548 -2.41 1.31 -7.11
N PHE A 549 -1.28 0.95 -7.76
CA PHE A 549 -0.64 -0.38 -7.75
C PHE A 549 -0.18 -0.80 -6.32
N SER A 550 -0.88 -0.27 -5.34
CA SER A 550 -0.34 0.41 -4.18
C SER A 550 -1.49 1.07 -3.43
N ASP A 551 -2.59 0.34 -3.24
CA ASP A 551 -3.49 0.67 -2.15
C ASP A 551 -2.86 0.12 -0.86
N GLY A 552 -1.64 0.58 -0.58
CA GLY A 552 -0.91 0.23 0.62
C GLY A 552 -1.73 0.71 1.80
N THR A 553 -2.03 -0.22 2.70
CA THR A 553 -2.66 0.15 3.97
C THR A 553 -1.57 0.25 5.02
N VAL A 554 -1.44 1.41 5.67
CA VAL A 554 -0.54 1.58 6.80
C VAL A 554 -1.37 1.94 8.02
N LEU A 555 -1.24 1.11 9.04
CA LEU A 555 -1.90 1.31 10.33
C LEU A 555 -0.89 1.97 11.27
N VAL A 556 -1.15 3.22 11.62
CA VAL A 556 -0.48 3.84 12.78
C VAL A 556 -1.33 3.47 13.99
N THR A 557 -0.75 2.91 15.05
CA THR A 557 -1.55 2.38 16.17
C THR A 557 -0.83 2.48 17.51
N LEU A 558 -1.61 2.68 18.57
CA LEU A 558 -1.23 2.53 19.98
C LEU A 558 -1.84 1.27 20.61
N GLU A 559 -2.42 0.39 19.79
CA GLU A 559 -3.04 -0.87 20.20
C GLU A 559 -2.37 -2.07 19.52
N ARG A 560 -1.05 -1.99 19.34
CA ARG A 560 -0.20 -2.98 18.65
C ARG A 560 -0.60 -4.43 18.93
N GLU A 561 -0.88 -4.78 20.18
CA GLU A 561 -1.23 -6.15 20.61
C GLU A 561 -2.51 -6.68 19.96
N LYS A 562 -3.46 -5.82 19.56
CA LYS A 562 -4.69 -6.24 18.87
C LYS A 562 -4.45 -6.65 17.42
N TYR A 563 -3.38 -6.15 16.79
CA TYR A 563 -3.16 -6.27 15.35
C TYR A 563 -2.02 -7.21 14.96
N LEU A 564 -1.16 -7.58 15.91
CA LEU A 564 -0.16 -8.61 15.67
C LEU A 564 -0.81 -10.00 15.69
N LYS A 565 -0.52 -10.82 14.69
CA LYS A 565 -0.84 -12.26 14.72
C LYS A 565 -0.28 -12.82 16.04
N LYS A 566 -1.14 -13.30 16.92
CA LYS A 566 -0.71 -14.13 18.05
C LYS A 566 0.09 -15.29 17.45
N LYS A 567 1.38 -15.37 17.78
CA LYS A 567 2.19 -16.53 17.42
C LYS A 567 1.45 -17.75 17.99
N PRO A 568 1.09 -18.77 17.20
CA PRO A 568 0.52 -19.99 17.75
C PRO A 568 1.49 -20.49 18.83
N ALA A 569 0.93 -20.78 20.00
CA ALA A 569 1.68 -21.14 21.21
C ALA A 569 2.55 -22.37 21.00
#